data_AF-A0A640SJE1-F1
#
_entry.id   AF-A0A640SJE1-F1
#
_cell.length_a   1.000
_cell.length_b   1.000
_cell.length_c   1.000
_cell.angle_alpha   90.00
_cell.angle_beta   90.00
_cell.angle_gamma   90.00
#
_symmetry.space_group_name_H-M   'P 1'
#
loop_
_entity.id
_entity.type
_entity.pdbx_description
1 polymer ?
#
loop_
_entity_poly.entity_id
_entity_poly.type
_entity_poly.pdbx_seq_one_letter_code
_entity_poly.pdbx_strand_id
1 'polypeptide(L)'
;MDLDVFVTAHGAEWDRLDTLLQRKRRLTGEEADELVALYQRTTTHLSLLLSSAPDPVLTSRLTSLVARARSTVTGARKASWRDTAHFFTTAFPAAVYRLRHWWIPTAVLSTAAAALIGWWIAAHPEVQAAIGAPDDLRNMTRPGGEYETYYSSHPAAAFAAQVWTNNAQAVALCLVLGAFAGLPVLWILFQNMLNLGVGIGLMSSAGRLDTFLGLILPHGLLELTAVFVTAGIGLRLGWTLIDPGPRTRRTALAQEGRSALGVAIGLAAVLFISGALEGFVTPSGLPTWARIGIGITAELAFLVYVYVLGGRAVRAGATGDVDLIDREATVPTAA
;
A
#
# COMPACT_ATOMS: atom_id res chain seq x y z
N MET A 1 -41.90 8.04 14.32
CA MET A 1 -42.32 6.79 13.65
C MET A 1 -42.60 5.80 14.75
N ASP A 2 -43.76 5.17 14.75
CA ASP A 2 -44.06 4.09 15.69
C ASP A 2 -43.33 2.82 15.20
N LEU A 3 -42.38 2.34 16.01
CA LEU A 3 -41.51 1.23 15.66
C LEU A 3 -42.31 -0.06 15.47
N ASP A 4 -43.34 -0.27 16.29
CA ASP A 4 -44.14 -1.49 16.26
C ASP A 4 -45.01 -1.54 15.00
N VAL A 5 -45.54 -0.39 14.58
CA VAL A 5 -46.27 -0.25 13.31
C VAL A 5 -45.34 -0.49 12.13
N PHE A 6 -44.11 0.04 12.18
CA PHE A 6 -43.12 -0.14 11.11
C PHE A 6 -42.68 -1.60 10.97
N VAL A 7 -42.44 -2.30 12.08
CA VAL A 7 -42.12 -3.73 12.10
C VAL A 7 -43.29 -4.56 11.58
N THR A 8 -44.53 -4.24 11.99
CA THR A 8 -45.73 -4.94 11.52
C THR A 8 -45.95 -4.76 10.02
N ALA A 9 -45.69 -3.56 9.49
CA ALA A 9 -45.88 -3.25 8.09
C ALA A 9 -44.85 -3.90 7.15
N HIS A 10 -43.59 -4.02 7.60
CA HIS A 10 -42.47 -4.45 6.74
C HIS A 10 -41.84 -5.80 7.12
N GLY A 11 -42.22 -6.39 8.25
CA GLY A 11 -41.66 -7.66 8.74
C GLY A 11 -41.76 -8.81 7.74
N ALA A 12 -42.89 -8.92 7.05
CA ALA A 12 -43.12 -9.95 6.04
C ALA A 12 -42.14 -9.84 4.85
N GLU A 13 -41.76 -8.61 4.45
CA GLU A 13 -40.77 -8.40 3.39
C GLU A 13 -39.38 -8.86 3.82
N TRP A 14 -39.01 -8.61 5.07
CA TRP A 14 -37.72 -9.04 5.64
C TRP A 14 -37.63 -10.55 5.78
N ASP A 15 -38.71 -11.20 6.22
CA ASP A 15 -38.78 -12.65 6.35
C ASP A 15 -38.75 -13.34 4.97
N ARG A 16 -39.39 -12.72 3.96
CA ARG A 16 -39.32 -13.19 2.57
C ARG A 16 -37.90 -13.09 2.02
N LEU A 17 -37.21 -11.98 2.26
CA LEU A 17 -35.81 -11.82 1.87
C LEU A 17 -34.92 -12.89 2.54
N ASP A 18 -35.09 -13.12 3.85
CA ASP A 18 -34.35 -14.17 4.56
C ASP A 18 -34.63 -15.57 3.99
N THR A 19 -35.88 -15.86 3.66
CA THR A 19 -36.29 -17.13 3.02
C THR A 19 -35.59 -17.34 1.67
N LEU A 20 -35.53 -16.30 0.84
CA LEU A 20 -34.82 -16.35 -0.44
C LEU A 20 -33.31 -16.57 -0.25
N LEU A 21 -32.72 -15.99 0.80
CA LEU A 21 -31.30 -16.14 1.12
C LEU A 21 -30.93 -17.52 1.69
N GLN A 22 -31.85 -18.20 2.38
CA GLN A 22 -31.60 -19.52 2.97
C GLN A 22 -31.74 -20.69 1.98
N ARG A 23 -32.14 -20.42 0.73
CA ARG A 23 -32.30 -21.49 -0.27
C ARG A 23 -30.97 -22.11 -0.66
N LYS A 24 -30.90 -23.44 -0.58
CA LYS A 24 -29.74 -24.26 -1.01
C LYS A 24 -29.68 -24.51 -2.52
N ARG A 25 -30.77 -24.28 -3.27
CA ARG A 25 -30.84 -24.44 -4.74
C ARG A 25 -30.71 -23.07 -5.43
N ARG A 26 -30.25 -23.07 -6.69
CA ARG A 26 -30.23 -21.86 -7.54
C ARG A 26 -31.62 -21.23 -7.58
N LEU A 27 -31.68 -19.92 -7.35
CA LEU A 27 -32.88 -19.10 -7.52
C LEU A 27 -33.31 -19.11 -8.99
N THR A 28 -34.63 -19.03 -9.23
CA THR A 28 -35.15 -18.76 -10.58
C THR A 28 -34.90 -17.29 -10.96
N GLY A 29 -35.10 -16.94 -12.24
CA GLY A 29 -34.95 -15.55 -12.69
C GLY A 29 -35.89 -14.59 -11.96
N GLU A 30 -37.17 -14.95 -11.83
CA GLU A 30 -38.16 -14.17 -11.09
C GLU A 30 -37.82 -14.00 -9.60
N GLU A 31 -37.30 -15.05 -8.97
CA GLU A 31 -36.88 -15.01 -7.56
C GLU A 31 -35.61 -14.19 -7.36
N ALA A 32 -34.72 -14.14 -8.36
CA ALA A 32 -33.54 -13.28 -8.32
C ALA A 32 -33.95 -11.80 -8.43
N ASP A 33 -34.89 -11.47 -9.31
CA ASP A 33 -35.44 -10.12 -9.43
C ASP A 33 -36.19 -9.70 -8.15
N GLU A 34 -36.98 -10.62 -7.57
CA GLU A 34 -37.64 -10.42 -6.27
C GLU A 34 -36.61 -10.15 -5.16
N LEU A 35 -35.52 -10.91 -5.12
CA LEU A 35 -34.45 -10.73 -4.13
C LEU A 35 -33.80 -9.34 -4.26
N VAL A 36 -33.52 -8.87 -5.47
CA VAL A 36 -32.96 -7.53 -5.71
C VAL A 36 -33.90 -6.42 -5.23
N ALA A 37 -35.19 -6.54 -5.53
CA ALA A 37 -36.20 -5.58 -5.10
C ALA A 37 -36.33 -5.52 -3.57
N LEU A 38 -36.39 -6.68 -2.91
CA LEU A 38 -36.45 -6.79 -1.46
C LEU A 38 -35.17 -6.29 -0.77
N TYR A 39 -34.00 -6.53 -1.38
CA TYR A 39 -32.72 -5.99 -0.91
C TYR A 39 -32.71 -4.45 -0.91
N GLN A 40 -33.14 -3.81 -2.01
CA GLN A 40 -33.19 -2.35 -2.11
C GLN A 40 -34.17 -1.73 -1.10
N ARG A 41 -35.35 -2.33 -0.93
CA ARG A 41 -36.34 -1.91 0.08
C ARG A 41 -35.81 -2.05 1.50
N THR A 42 -35.22 -3.21 1.83
CA THR A 42 -34.67 -3.45 3.17
C THR A 42 -33.52 -2.50 3.50
N THR A 43 -32.68 -2.17 2.52
CA THR A 43 -31.62 -1.15 2.68
C THR A 43 -32.22 0.22 2.99
N THR A 44 -33.30 0.60 2.31
CA THR A 44 -34.03 1.85 2.57
C THR A 44 -34.62 1.86 3.99
N HIS A 45 -35.21 0.75 4.43
CA HIS A 45 -35.76 0.62 5.79
C HIS A 45 -34.67 0.75 6.86
N LEU A 46 -33.50 0.15 6.64
CA LEU A 46 -32.35 0.29 7.53
C LEU A 46 -31.88 1.75 7.62
N SER A 47 -31.78 2.46 6.48
CA SER A 47 -31.42 3.89 6.48
C SER A 47 -32.44 4.76 7.22
N LEU A 48 -33.74 4.48 7.07
CA LEU A 48 -34.80 5.19 7.79
C LEU A 48 -34.72 4.95 9.31
N LEU A 49 -34.51 3.70 9.74
CA LEU A 49 -34.40 3.34 11.16
C LEU A 49 -33.17 3.99 11.82
N LEU A 50 -32.02 3.97 11.14
CA LEU A 50 -30.80 4.64 11.60
C LEU A 50 -30.99 6.16 11.78
N SER A 51 -31.91 6.77 11.01
CA SER A 51 -32.15 8.21 11.02
C SER A 51 -33.23 8.65 12.02
N SER A 52 -34.14 7.74 12.42
CA SER A 52 -35.41 8.12 13.07
C SER A 52 -35.59 7.56 14.48
N ALA A 53 -35.18 6.31 14.73
CA ALA A 53 -35.36 5.63 16.02
C ALA A 53 -34.51 4.33 16.06
N PRO A 54 -33.25 4.39 16.55
CA PRO A 54 -32.38 3.22 16.58
C PRO A 54 -32.76 2.26 17.70
N ASP A 55 -33.53 1.21 17.39
CA ASP A 55 -33.56 -0.02 18.19
C ASP A 55 -32.31 -0.87 17.86
N PRO A 56 -31.40 -1.12 18.81
CA PRO A 56 -30.18 -1.90 18.57
C PRO A 56 -30.44 -3.30 18.00
N VAL A 57 -31.51 -3.96 18.43
CA VAL A 57 -31.81 -5.35 18.04
C VAL A 57 -32.28 -5.40 16.60
N LEU A 58 -33.27 -4.59 16.24
CA LEU A 58 -33.78 -4.51 14.88
C LEU A 58 -32.72 -4.00 13.89
N THR A 59 -31.94 -3.00 14.30
CA THR A 59 -30.86 -2.45 13.47
C THR A 59 -29.81 -3.52 13.17
N SER A 60 -29.39 -4.30 14.18
CA SER A 60 -28.43 -5.40 14.00
C SER A 60 -28.98 -6.48 13.06
N ARG A 61 -30.24 -6.88 13.25
CA ARG A 61 -30.94 -7.86 12.39
C ARG A 61 -30.95 -7.41 10.93
N LEU A 62 -31.38 -6.19 10.66
CA LEU A 62 -31.48 -5.65 9.30
C LEU A 62 -30.10 -5.42 8.68
N THR A 63 -29.11 -5.00 9.46
CA THR A 63 -27.73 -4.87 9.00
C THR A 63 -27.19 -6.22 8.52
N SER A 64 -27.38 -7.29 9.30
CA SER A 64 -27.00 -8.65 8.91
C SER A 64 -27.76 -9.16 7.69
N LEU A 65 -29.06 -8.90 7.62
CA LEU A 65 -29.91 -9.28 6.49
C LEU A 65 -29.46 -8.59 5.19
N VAL A 66 -29.22 -7.28 5.22
CA VAL A 66 -28.72 -6.48 4.10
C VAL A 66 -27.33 -6.94 3.66
N ALA A 67 -26.44 -7.27 4.60
CA ALA A 67 -25.10 -7.75 4.29
C ALA A 67 -25.12 -9.09 3.52
N ARG A 68 -25.94 -10.06 3.97
CA ARG A 68 -26.12 -11.35 3.28
C ARG A 68 -26.84 -11.20 1.94
N ALA A 69 -27.84 -10.31 1.87
CA ALA A 69 -28.53 -10.01 0.63
C ALA A 69 -27.57 -9.44 -0.41
N ARG A 70 -26.75 -8.47 -0.01
CA ARG A 70 -25.72 -7.87 -0.86
C ARG A 70 -24.77 -8.92 -1.44
N SER A 71 -24.21 -9.82 -0.62
CA SER A 71 -23.29 -10.85 -1.11
C SER A 71 -23.93 -11.80 -2.12
N THR A 72 -25.24 -11.99 -2.04
CA THR A 72 -26.01 -12.83 -2.97
C THR A 72 -26.33 -12.08 -4.26
N VAL A 73 -26.80 -10.82 -4.17
CA VAL A 73 -27.13 -9.95 -5.32
C VAL A 73 -25.91 -9.62 -6.17
N THR A 74 -24.81 -9.21 -5.54
CA THR A 74 -23.59 -8.85 -6.28
C THR A 74 -22.86 -10.08 -6.81
N GLY A 75 -23.28 -11.27 -6.37
CA GLY A 75 -22.55 -12.51 -6.50
C GLY A 75 -21.24 -12.47 -5.69
N ALA A 76 -20.79 -13.64 -5.23
CA ALA A 76 -19.38 -13.81 -4.92
C ALA A 76 -18.63 -13.79 -6.26
N ARG A 77 -18.25 -12.61 -6.76
CA ARG A 77 -17.37 -12.51 -7.92
C ARG A 77 -16.08 -13.24 -7.54
N LYS A 78 -15.89 -14.46 -8.08
CA LYS A 78 -14.63 -15.19 -7.88
C LYS A 78 -13.55 -14.34 -8.52
N ALA A 79 -12.59 -13.89 -7.72
CA ALA A 79 -11.41 -13.20 -8.22
C ALA A 79 -10.86 -13.99 -9.41
N SER A 80 -10.91 -13.39 -10.59
CA SER A 80 -10.48 -14.04 -11.82
C SER A 80 -9.05 -13.62 -12.15
N TRP A 81 -8.35 -14.46 -12.90
CA TRP A 81 -7.04 -14.09 -13.46
C TRP A 81 -7.11 -12.80 -14.29
N ARG A 82 -8.27 -12.48 -14.86
CA ARG A 82 -8.51 -11.24 -15.61
C ARG A 82 -8.51 -10.02 -14.69
N ASP A 83 -9.06 -10.13 -13.48
CA ASP A 83 -9.08 -9.04 -12.50
C ASP A 83 -7.66 -8.77 -11.98
N THR A 84 -6.90 -9.82 -11.69
CA THR A 84 -5.48 -9.70 -11.32
C THR A 84 -4.66 -9.07 -12.44
N ALA A 85 -4.84 -9.53 -13.69
CA ALA A 85 -4.17 -8.94 -14.84
C ALA A 85 -4.53 -7.45 -14.99
N HIS A 86 -5.83 -7.11 -14.94
CA HIS A 86 -6.29 -5.73 -15.04
C HIS A 86 -5.72 -4.84 -13.92
N PHE A 87 -5.65 -5.36 -12.69
CA PHE A 87 -5.04 -4.66 -11.57
C PHE A 87 -3.58 -4.31 -11.85
N PHE A 88 -2.77 -5.28 -12.29
CA PHE A 88 -1.36 -5.07 -12.58
C PHE A 88 -1.09 -4.38 -13.93
N THR A 89 -2.01 -4.36 -14.90
CA THR A 89 -1.76 -3.64 -16.17
C THR A 89 -2.34 -2.23 -16.19
N THR A 90 -3.32 -1.95 -15.33
CA THR A 90 -4.11 -0.72 -15.40
C THR A 90 -4.18 -0.01 -14.05
N ALA A 91 -4.76 -0.65 -13.02
CA ALA A 91 -5.11 0.04 -11.78
C ALA A 91 -3.88 0.46 -10.97
N PHE A 92 -2.97 -0.47 -10.68
CA PHE A 92 -1.74 -0.22 -9.93
C PHE A 92 -0.81 0.79 -10.60
N PRO A 93 -0.41 0.64 -11.89
CA PRO A 93 0.51 1.58 -12.51
C PRO A 93 -0.14 2.97 -12.68
N ALA A 94 -1.46 3.06 -12.92
CA ALA A 94 -2.17 4.33 -12.95
C ALA A 94 -2.15 5.05 -11.59
N ALA A 95 -2.32 4.32 -10.50
CA ALA A 95 -2.25 4.88 -9.15
C ALA A 95 -0.86 5.46 -8.86
N VAL A 96 0.20 4.68 -9.08
CA VAL A 96 1.59 5.13 -8.87
C VAL A 96 1.93 6.33 -9.75
N TYR A 97 1.51 6.32 -11.02
CA TYR A 97 1.74 7.44 -11.94
C TYR A 97 1.00 8.72 -11.53
N ARG A 98 -0.25 8.61 -11.05
CA ARG A 98 -1.01 9.78 -10.56
C ARG A 98 -0.33 10.42 -9.36
N LEU A 99 0.24 9.59 -8.49
CA LEU A 99 0.91 9.99 -7.25
C LEU A 99 2.36 10.45 -7.44
N ARG A 100 2.87 10.51 -8.67
CA ARG A 100 4.26 10.90 -8.99
C ARG A 100 4.70 12.23 -8.39
N HIS A 101 3.78 13.19 -8.29
CA HIS A 101 4.07 14.51 -7.71
C HIS A 101 4.25 14.47 -6.19
N TRP A 102 3.90 13.36 -5.56
CA TRP A 102 4.14 13.13 -4.14
C TRP A 102 5.38 12.28 -3.93
N TRP A 103 5.50 11.14 -4.62
CA TRP A 103 6.61 10.23 -4.33
C TRP A 103 7.95 10.62 -4.99
N ILE A 104 7.95 11.32 -6.14
CA ILE A 104 9.21 11.74 -6.78
C ILE A 104 9.94 12.80 -5.95
N PRO A 105 9.30 13.89 -5.49
CA PRO A 105 9.96 14.83 -4.60
C PRO A 105 10.43 14.17 -3.31
N THR A 106 9.61 13.26 -2.75
CA THR A 106 10.01 12.44 -1.60
C THR A 106 11.27 11.63 -1.89
N ALA A 107 11.34 10.90 -3.00
CA ALA A 107 12.51 10.13 -3.40
C ALA A 107 13.75 11.03 -3.53
N VAL A 108 13.65 12.13 -4.28
CA VAL A 108 14.78 13.05 -4.52
C VAL A 108 15.29 13.65 -3.21
N LEU A 109 14.39 14.17 -2.36
CA LEU A 109 14.78 14.79 -1.09
C LEU A 109 15.36 13.76 -0.11
N SER A 110 14.79 12.55 -0.06
CA SER A 110 15.29 11.48 0.79
C SER A 110 16.66 10.99 0.37
N THR A 111 16.87 10.74 -0.93
CA THR A 111 18.18 10.35 -1.46
C THR A 111 19.21 11.45 -1.24
N ALA A 112 18.85 12.72 -1.44
CA ALA A 112 19.74 13.85 -1.16
C ALA A 112 20.10 13.94 0.33
N ALA A 113 19.12 13.71 1.22
CA ALA A 113 19.36 13.69 2.67
C ALA A 113 20.30 12.55 3.08
N ALA A 114 20.09 11.33 2.58
CA ALA A 114 20.96 10.18 2.85
C ALA A 114 22.39 10.44 2.33
N ALA A 115 22.53 11.01 1.13
CA ALA A 115 23.83 11.38 0.57
C ALA A 115 24.53 12.47 1.38
N LEU A 116 23.79 13.49 1.84
CA LEU A 116 24.33 14.56 2.67
C LEU A 116 24.78 14.04 4.04
N ILE A 117 23.97 13.20 4.68
CA ILE A 117 24.32 12.54 5.95
C ILE A 117 25.57 11.67 5.76
N GLY A 118 25.61 10.86 4.71
CA GLY A 118 26.76 10.00 4.42
C GLY A 118 28.03 10.80 4.15
N TRP A 119 27.95 11.87 3.35
CA TRP A 119 29.06 12.78 3.12
C TRP A 119 29.54 13.45 4.41
N TRP A 120 28.60 13.94 5.24
CA TRP A 120 28.92 14.60 6.50
C TRP A 120 29.68 13.67 7.45
N ILE A 121 29.21 12.43 7.61
CA ILE A 121 29.87 11.40 8.42
C ILE A 121 31.23 11.01 7.84
N ALA A 122 31.33 10.82 6.52
CA ALA A 122 32.57 10.44 5.87
C ALA A 122 33.67 11.51 6.01
N ALA A 123 33.28 12.79 5.96
CA ALA A 123 34.21 13.92 5.97
C ALA A 123 34.66 14.37 7.37
N HIS A 124 33.92 14.01 8.44
CA HIS A 124 34.14 14.56 9.79
C HIS A 124 34.38 13.44 10.83
N PRO A 125 35.65 13.18 11.22
CA PRO A 125 35.99 12.15 12.21
C PRO A 125 35.31 12.34 13.57
N GLU A 126 35.03 13.58 13.97
CA GLU A 126 34.32 13.91 15.21
C GLU A 126 32.87 13.39 15.20
N VAL A 127 32.22 13.35 14.03
CA VAL A 127 30.88 12.79 13.87
C VAL A 127 30.95 11.27 13.98
N GLN A 128 31.99 10.64 13.42
CA GLN A 128 32.22 9.20 13.54
C GLN A 128 32.42 8.81 15.01
N ALA A 129 33.22 9.57 15.75
CA ALA A 129 33.46 9.34 17.18
C ALA A 129 32.20 9.48 18.04
N ALA A 130 31.22 10.26 17.60
CA ALA A 130 29.91 10.37 18.25
C ALA A 130 28.99 9.17 17.95
N ILE A 131 29.22 8.44 16.85
CA ILE A 131 28.46 7.25 16.47
C ILE A 131 28.94 6.02 17.26
N GLY A 132 30.24 5.85 17.44
CA GLY A 132 30.79 4.70 18.13
C GLY A 132 32.28 4.80 18.42
N ALA A 133 32.78 3.89 19.27
CA ALA A 133 34.21 3.80 19.55
C ALA A 133 34.98 3.35 18.29
N PRO A 134 36.25 3.77 18.11
CA PRO A 134 37.03 3.45 16.91
C PRO A 134 37.12 1.94 16.61
N ASP A 135 37.22 1.11 17.65
CA ASP A 135 37.29 -0.34 17.51
C ASP A 135 35.96 -0.95 17.06
N ASP A 136 34.83 -0.42 17.52
CA ASP A 136 33.49 -0.84 17.10
C ASP A 136 33.26 -0.50 15.62
N LEU A 137 33.58 0.75 15.23
CA LEU A 137 33.47 1.19 13.83
C LEU A 137 34.37 0.37 12.90
N ARG A 138 35.57 0.00 13.36
CA ARG A 138 36.47 -0.90 12.62
C ARG A 138 35.89 -2.31 12.51
N ASN A 139 35.29 -2.85 13.56
CA ASN A 139 34.64 -4.16 13.52
C ASN A 139 33.43 -4.19 12.57
N MET A 140 32.70 -3.08 12.46
CA MET A 140 31.61 -2.93 11.50
C MET A 140 32.09 -2.86 10.05
N THR A 141 33.16 -2.09 9.79
CA THR A 141 33.59 -1.71 8.43
C THR A 141 34.68 -2.59 7.82
N ARG A 142 35.42 -3.38 8.62
CA ARG A 142 36.49 -4.27 8.11
C ARG A 142 35.95 -5.35 7.16
N PRO A 143 36.77 -5.94 6.28
CA PRO A 143 36.39 -7.12 5.50
C PRO A 143 35.88 -8.25 6.40
N GLY A 144 34.72 -8.82 6.08
CA GLY A 144 34.02 -9.79 6.94
C GLY A 144 33.47 -9.20 8.25
N GLY A 145 33.40 -7.87 8.36
CA GLY A 145 32.78 -7.15 9.46
C GLY A 145 31.25 -7.23 9.44
N GLU A 146 30.60 -6.52 10.36
CA GLU A 146 29.15 -6.62 10.55
C GLU A 146 28.34 -6.23 9.31
N TYR A 147 28.75 -5.18 8.58
CA TYR A 147 28.05 -4.78 7.35
C TYR A 147 28.11 -5.87 6.29
N GLU A 148 29.27 -6.49 6.07
CA GLU A 148 29.39 -7.54 5.06
C GLU A 148 28.69 -8.83 5.50
N THR A 149 28.83 -9.19 6.77
CA THR A 149 28.22 -10.41 7.35
C THR A 149 26.70 -10.31 7.31
N TYR A 150 26.11 -9.17 7.70
CA TYR A 150 24.67 -8.96 7.67
C TYR A 150 24.05 -9.30 6.31
N TYR A 151 24.67 -8.84 5.21
CA TYR A 151 24.19 -9.04 3.84
C TYR A 151 24.69 -10.35 3.17
N SER A 152 25.57 -11.13 3.81
CA SER A 152 26.19 -12.33 3.21
C SER A 152 25.95 -13.64 3.97
N SER A 153 25.65 -13.60 5.28
CA SER A 153 25.69 -14.80 6.14
C SER A 153 24.33 -15.46 6.41
N HIS A 154 23.22 -14.91 5.92
CA HIS A 154 21.90 -15.48 6.16
C HIS A 154 21.48 -16.43 5.03
N PRO A 155 20.78 -17.54 5.33
CA PRO A 155 20.13 -18.34 4.30
C PRO A 155 19.22 -17.42 3.48
N ALA A 156 19.49 -17.29 2.18
CA ALA A 156 18.84 -16.34 1.26
C ALA A 156 17.32 -16.23 1.42
N ALA A 157 16.65 -17.36 1.72
CA ALA A 157 15.20 -17.41 1.92
C ALA A 157 14.72 -16.77 3.24
N ALA A 158 15.47 -16.93 4.35
CA ALA A 158 15.10 -16.36 5.64
C ALA A 158 15.33 -14.84 5.67
N PHE A 159 16.39 -14.38 5.01
CA PHE A 159 16.72 -12.96 4.89
C PHE A 159 15.74 -12.21 4.00
N ALA A 160 15.42 -12.76 2.81
CA ALA A 160 14.42 -12.19 1.92
C ALA A 160 13.03 -12.11 2.58
N ALA A 161 12.66 -13.09 3.41
CA ALA A 161 11.40 -13.05 4.17
C ALA A 161 11.41 -11.95 5.25
N GLN A 162 12.54 -11.68 5.89
CA GLN A 162 12.69 -10.63 6.89
C GLN A 162 12.63 -9.23 6.26
N VAL A 163 13.32 -9.00 5.15
CA VAL A 163 13.28 -7.74 4.39
C VAL A 163 11.88 -7.50 3.83
N TRP A 164 11.23 -8.54 3.30
CA TRP A 164 9.84 -8.46 2.86
C TRP A 164 8.89 -8.08 4.01
N THR A 165 9.03 -8.70 5.18
CA THR A 165 8.17 -8.43 6.34
C THR A 165 8.39 -7.02 6.90
N ASN A 166 9.64 -6.59 7.02
CA ASN A 166 9.98 -5.24 7.51
C ASN A 166 9.46 -4.15 6.55
N ASN A 167 9.61 -4.35 5.25
CA ASN A 167 9.11 -3.40 4.27
C ASN A 167 7.58 -3.42 4.17
N ALA A 168 6.94 -4.60 4.27
CA ALA A 168 5.48 -4.68 4.36
C ALA A 168 4.93 -3.98 5.62
N GLN A 169 5.63 -4.09 6.75
CA GLN A 169 5.30 -3.37 7.98
C GLN A 169 5.49 -1.85 7.81
N ALA A 170 6.58 -1.40 7.20
CA ALA A 170 6.82 0.02 6.91
C ALA A 170 5.73 0.59 5.98
N VAL A 171 5.32 -0.19 4.97
CA VAL A 171 4.19 0.14 4.09
C VAL A 171 2.89 0.28 4.87
N ALA A 172 2.56 -0.71 5.69
CA ALA A 172 1.35 -0.70 6.52
C ALA A 172 1.34 0.49 7.50
N LEU A 173 2.47 0.76 8.17
CA LEU A 173 2.61 1.88 9.09
C LEU A 173 2.49 3.22 8.38
N CYS A 174 3.11 3.42 7.21
CA CYS A 174 2.98 4.67 6.47
C CYS A 174 1.55 4.91 5.97
N LEU A 175 0.80 3.86 5.65
CA LEU A 175 -0.60 3.95 5.24
C LEU A 175 -1.53 4.29 6.42
N VAL A 176 -1.35 3.62 7.56
CA VAL A 176 -2.14 3.87 8.76
C VAL A 176 -1.80 5.22 9.37
N LEU A 177 -0.51 5.55 9.45
CA LEU A 177 -0.02 6.76 10.10
C LEU A 177 -0.03 7.99 9.17
N GLY A 178 -0.13 7.81 7.86
CA GLY A 178 -0.36 8.91 6.91
C GLY A 178 -1.65 9.68 7.22
N ALA A 179 -2.66 9.00 7.75
CA ALA A 179 -3.90 9.59 8.26
C ALA A 179 -3.71 10.49 9.50
N PHE A 180 -2.50 10.63 10.03
CA PHE A 180 -2.14 11.58 11.09
C PHE A 180 -1.32 12.74 10.52
N ALA A 181 -1.86 13.37 9.48
CA ALA A 181 -1.26 14.53 8.78
C ALA A 181 0.12 14.28 8.12
N GLY A 182 0.53 13.01 7.93
CA GLY A 182 1.80 12.67 7.28
C GLY A 182 3.07 12.88 8.12
N LEU A 183 2.98 13.41 9.35
CA LEU A 183 4.17 13.62 10.21
C LEU A 183 4.88 12.31 10.57
N PRO A 184 4.19 11.20 10.94
CA PRO A 184 4.88 9.96 11.24
C PRO A 184 5.59 9.36 10.01
N VAL A 185 5.06 9.62 8.81
CA VAL A 185 5.67 9.18 7.55
C VAL A 185 7.03 9.85 7.34
N LEU A 186 7.13 11.16 7.61
CA LEU A 186 8.40 11.89 7.55
C LEU A 186 9.42 11.36 8.55
N TRP A 187 8.98 11.02 9.78
CA TRP A 187 9.86 10.45 10.79
C TRP A 187 10.42 9.08 10.36
N ILE A 188 9.56 8.17 9.89
CA ILE A 188 9.97 6.84 9.40
C ILE A 188 10.95 6.99 8.23
N LEU A 189 10.64 7.87 7.29
CA LEU A 189 11.47 8.15 6.12
C LEU A 189 12.83 8.71 6.54
N PHE A 190 12.87 9.64 7.49
CA PHE A 190 14.11 10.18 8.05
C PHE A 190 14.96 9.09 8.68
N GLN A 191 14.39 8.21 9.50
CA GLN A 191 15.12 7.10 10.12
C GLN A 191 15.71 6.15 9.07
N ASN A 192 14.97 5.85 7.99
CA ASN A 192 15.50 5.05 6.88
C ASN A 192 16.70 5.74 6.21
N MET A 193 16.60 7.03 5.93
CA MET A 193 17.68 7.78 5.28
C MET A 193 18.88 8.00 6.20
N LEU A 194 18.65 8.14 7.50
CA LEU A 194 19.71 8.21 8.50
C LEU A 194 20.49 6.91 8.56
N ASN A 195 19.82 5.77 8.65
CA ASN A 195 20.47 4.45 8.67
C ASN A 195 21.28 4.21 7.39
N LEU A 196 20.69 4.53 6.23
CA LEU A 196 21.39 4.43 4.94
C LEU A 196 22.61 5.38 4.89
N GLY A 197 22.44 6.63 5.33
CA GLY A 197 23.51 7.63 5.37
C GLY A 197 24.66 7.25 6.30
N VAL A 198 24.37 6.69 7.48
CA VAL A 198 25.40 6.17 8.40
C VAL A 198 26.21 5.06 7.74
N GLY A 199 25.55 4.09 7.11
CA GLY A 199 26.24 3.02 6.38
C GLY A 199 27.12 3.54 5.24
N ILE A 200 26.58 4.47 4.43
CA ILE A 200 27.35 5.13 3.36
C ILE A 200 28.58 5.84 3.95
N GLY A 201 28.39 6.63 5.00
CA GLY A 201 29.44 7.45 5.59
C GLY A 201 30.57 6.64 6.20
N LEU A 202 30.25 5.62 7.00
CA LEU A 202 31.23 4.76 7.66
C LEU A 202 31.98 3.86 6.65
N MET A 203 31.26 3.29 5.67
CA MET A 203 31.91 2.47 4.65
C MET A 203 32.75 3.31 3.68
N SER A 204 32.33 4.56 3.42
CA SER A 204 33.11 5.51 2.62
C SER A 204 34.38 5.95 3.35
N SER A 205 34.33 6.26 4.65
CA SER A 205 35.53 6.64 5.41
C SER A 205 36.52 5.49 5.54
N ALA A 206 36.04 4.24 5.50
CA ALA A 206 36.88 3.04 5.46
C ALA A 206 37.39 2.67 4.04
N GLY A 207 37.04 3.44 3.00
CA GLY A 207 37.46 3.16 1.62
C GLY A 207 36.76 1.96 0.97
N ARG A 208 35.60 1.55 1.49
CA ARG A 208 34.84 0.35 1.08
C ARG A 208 33.42 0.67 0.60
N LEU A 209 33.21 1.89 0.09
CA LEU A 209 31.90 2.31 -0.42
C LEU A 209 31.42 1.43 -1.57
N ASP A 210 32.33 0.99 -2.43
CA ASP A 210 32.08 0.07 -3.54
C ASP A 210 31.47 -1.26 -3.08
N THR A 211 31.99 -1.83 -1.99
CA THR A 211 31.50 -3.06 -1.39
C THR A 211 30.10 -2.87 -0.83
N PHE A 212 29.89 -1.78 -0.08
CA PHE A 212 28.60 -1.46 0.51
C PHE A 212 27.51 -1.24 -0.55
N LEU A 213 27.81 -0.44 -1.57
CA LEU A 213 26.90 -0.23 -2.70
C LEU A 213 26.65 -1.52 -3.50
N GLY A 214 27.67 -2.37 -3.64
CA GLY A 214 27.54 -3.68 -4.28
C GLY A 214 26.64 -4.65 -3.53
N LEU A 215 26.54 -4.51 -2.20
CA LEU A 215 25.61 -5.29 -1.37
C LEU A 215 24.19 -4.74 -1.45
N ILE A 216 24.02 -3.42 -1.49
CA ILE A 216 22.69 -2.77 -1.37
C ILE A 216 22.02 -2.51 -2.71
N LEU A 217 22.71 -1.91 -3.69
CA LEU A 217 22.08 -1.45 -4.93
C LEU A 217 21.36 -2.54 -5.76
N PRO A 218 21.78 -3.81 -5.81
CA PRO A 218 21.10 -4.83 -6.63
C PRO A 218 19.61 -5.02 -6.31
N HIS A 219 19.21 -4.85 -5.05
CA HIS A 219 17.82 -4.97 -4.61
C HIS A 219 17.30 -3.65 -4.03
N GLY A 220 18.15 -2.92 -3.32
CA GLY A 220 17.84 -1.68 -2.60
C GLY A 220 17.29 -0.56 -3.49
N LEU A 221 17.57 -0.53 -4.79
CA LEU A 221 16.97 0.45 -5.70
C LEU A 221 15.43 0.30 -5.74
N LEU A 222 14.96 -0.90 -6.02
CA LEU A 222 13.53 -1.20 -6.14
C LEU A 222 12.82 -1.09 -4.79
N GLU A 223 13.51 -1.51 -3.72
CA GLU A 223 13.05 -1.38 -2.35
C GLU A 223 12.87 0.08 -1.92
N LEU A 224 13.89 0.92 -2.13
CA LEU A 224 13.83 2.34 -1.83
C LEU A 224 12.72 3.02 -2.63
N THR A 225 12.57 2.69 -3.92
CA THR A 225 11.46 3.20 -4.71
C THR A 225 10.11 2.79 -4.12
N ALA A 226 9.94 1.56 -3.64
CA ALA A 226 8.71 1.13 -2.97
C ALA A 226 8.45 1.90 -1.65
N VAL A 227 9.50 2.16 -0.85
CA VAL A 227 9.42 3.00 0.35
C VAL A 227 9.00 4.42 -0.01
N PHE A 228 9.59 5.02 -1.04
CA PHE A 228 9.27 6.38 -1.48
C PHE A 228 7.86 6.51 -2.05
N VAL A 229 7.40 5.53 -2.84
CA VAL A 229 6.02 5.50 -3.35
C VAL A 229 5.04 5.44 -2.19
N THR A 230 5.29 4.56 -1.22
CA THR A 230 4.49 4.45 0.00
C THR A 230 4.49 5.75 0.80
N ALA A 231 5.66 6.35 1.03
CA ALA A 231 5.77 7.60 1.76
C ALA A 231 5.00 8.72 1.05
N GLY A 232 5.13 8.84 -0.27
CA GLY A 232 4.35 9.79 -1.07
C GLY A 232 2.84 9.60 -0.93
N ILE A 233 2.37 8.36 -0.84
CA ILE A 233 0.95 8.04 -0.60
C ILE A 233 0.52 8.45 0.80
N GLY A 234 1.32 8.12 1.82
CA GLY A 234 1.06 8.52 3.20
C GLY A 234 0.99 10.04 3.34
N LEU A 235 1.88 10.77 2.67
CA LEU A 235 1.86 12.24 2.61
C LEU A 235 0.63 12.78 1.88
N ARG A 236 0.23 12.16 0.76
CA ARG A 236 -1.01 12.50 0.05
C ARG A 236 -2.25 12.28 0.92
N LEU A 237 -2.32 11.17 1.63
CA LEU A 237 -3.41 10.87 2.58
C LEU A 237 -3.46 11.92 3.70
N GLY A 238 -2.29 12.28 4.26
CA GLY A 238 -2.17 13.34 5.25
C GLY A 238 -2.62 14.70 4.72
N TRP A 239 -2.21 15.06 3.50
CA TRP A 239 -2.63 16.31 2.86
C TRP A 239 -4.13 16.37 2.61
N THR A 240 -4.76 15.23 2.31
CA THR A 240 -6.21 15.14 2.06
C THR A 240 -7.04 15.51 3.30
N LEU A 241 -6.47 15.41 4.51
CA LEU A 241 -7.11 15.93 5.73
C LEU A 241 -7.15 17.46 5.77
N ILE A 242 -6.10 18.09 5.24
CA ILE A 242 -5.91 19.55 5.23
C ILE A 242 -6.73 20.14 4.08
N ASP A 243 -6.52 19.62 2.87
CA ASP A 243 -7.17 20.04 1.64
C ASP A 243 -7.77 18.82 0.89
N PRO A 244 -9.06 18.51 1.14
CA PRO A 244 -9.77 17.46 0.43
C PRO A 244 -10.23 17.89 -0.98
N GLY A 245 -9.98 19.13 -1.38
CA GLY A 245 -10.56 19.77 -2.56
C GLY A 245 -12.08 19.96 -2.43
N PRO A 246 -12.87 19.75 -3.50
CA PRO A 246 -14.32 19.98 -3.48
C PRO A 246 -15.12 18.89 -2.75
N ARG A 247 -14.45 17.88 -2.20
CA ARG A 247 -15.07 16.72 -1.55
C ARG A 247 -15.10 16.92 -0.03
N THR A 248 -16.04 16.29 0.65
CA THR A 248 -15.96 16.19 2.12
C THR A 248 -14.71 15.42 2.51
N ARG A 249 -14.11 15.75 3.67
CA ARG A 249 -12.91 15.06 4.19
C ARG A 249 -13.12 13.55 4.27
N ARG A 250 -14.29 13.10 4.75
CA ARG A 250 -14.63 11.67 4.86
C ARG A 250 -14.64 10.99 3.49
N THR A 251 -15.29 11.60 2.49
CA THR A 251 -15.34 11.03 1.14
C THR A 251 -13.97 11.01 0.48
N ALA A 252 -13.20 12.11 0.62
CA ALA A 252 -11.86 12.20 0.04
C ALA A 252 -10.91 11.16 0.65
N LEU A 253 -10.91 11.02 1.98
CA LEU A 253 -10.10 10.00 2.67
C LEU A 253 -10.50 8.58 2.29
N ALA A 254 -11.81 8.28 2.18
CA ALA A 254 -12.27 6.96 1.76
C ALA A 254 -11.80 6.61 0.34
N GLN A 255 -11.84 7.58 -0.59
CA GLN A 255 -11.38 7.39 -1.96
C GLN A 255 -9.85 7.23 -2.04
N GLU A 256 -9.10 8.12 -1.41
CA GLU A 256 -7.63 8.04 -1.42
C GLU A 256 -7.15 6.79 -0.66
N GLY A 257 -7.81 6.41 0.44
CA GLY A 257 -7.50 5.21 1.22
C GLY A 257 -7.68 3.90 0.46
N ARG A 258 -8.74 3.77 -0.37
CA ARG A 258 -8.90 2.60 -1.25
C ARG A 258 -7.81 2.51 -2.30
N SER A 259 -7.48 3.64 -2.94
CA SER A 259 -6.38 3.68 -3.91
C SER A 259 -5.05 3.33 -3.23
N ALA A 260 -4.83 3.81 -2.00
CA ALA A 260 -3.66 3.52 -1.20
C ALA A 260 -3.53 2.02 -0.85
N LEU A 261 -4.64 1.35 -0.50
CA LEU A 261 -4.65 -0.11 -0.28
C LEU A 261 -4.29 -0.88 -1.56
N GLY A 262 -4.84 -0.46 -2.71
CA GLY A 262 -4.48 -1.03 -4.00
C GLY A 262 -2.99 -0.87 -4.29
N VAL A 263 -2.41 0.31 -4.03
CA VAL A 263 -0.97 0.51 -4.21
C VAL A 263 -0.15 -0.35 -3.23
N ALA A 264 -0.58 -0.50 -1.99
CA ALA A 264 0.09 -1.37 -1.01
C ALA A 264 0.22 -2.81 -1.52
N ILE A 265 -0.86 -3.37 -2.09
CA ILE A 265 -0.86 -4.72 -2.66
C ILE A 265 0.11 -4.83 -3.84
N GLY A 266 0.12 -3.83 -4.73
CA GLY A 266 1.05 -3.83 -5.85
C GLY A 266 2.51 -3.66 -5.42
N LEU A 267 2.78 -2.81 -4.43
CA LEU A 267 4.12 -2.65 -3.86
C LEU A 267 4.60 -3.87 -3.09
N ALA A 268 3.71 -4.65 -2.47
CA ALA A 268 4.09 -5.94 -1.88
C ALA A 268 4.64 -6.92 -2.92
N ALA A 269 4.11 -6.90 -4.15
CA ALA A 269 4.67 -7.68 -5.27
C ALA A 269 6.02 -7.12 -5.75
N VAL A 270 6.18 -5.78 -5.77
CA VAL A 270 7.46 -5.13 -6.10
C VAL A 270 8.53 -5.48 -5.06
N LEU A 271 8.20 -5.43 -3.77
CA LEU A 271 9.08 -5.83 -2.67
C LEU A 271 9.42 -7.32 -2.71
N PHE A 272 8.48 -8.17 -3.14
CA PHE A 272 8.76 -9.58 -3.37
C PHE A 272 9.81 -9.77 -4.48
N ILE A 273 9.73 -9.02 -5.57
CA ILE A 273 10.76 -9.02 -6.62
C ILE A 273 12.10 -8.53 -6.06
N SER A 274 12.09 -7.48 -5.23
CA SER A 274 13.31 -7.00 -4.54
C SER A 274 13.93 -8.08 -3.67
N GLY A 275 13.14 -8.75 -2.82
CA GLY A 275 13.61 -9.85 -1.97
C GLY A 275 14.11 -11.06 -2.79
N ALA A 276 13.58 -11.30 -3.98
CA ALA A 276 14.13 -12.29 -4.90
C ALA A 276 15.49 -11.85 -5.46
N LEU A 277 15.66 -10.58 -5.86
CA LEU A 277 16.96 -10.04 -6.25
C LEU A 277 17.97 -10.17 -5.11
N GLU A 278 17.54 -9.89 -3.88
CA GLU A 278 18.38 -10.06 -2.70
C GLU A 278 18.77 -11.52 -2.48
N GLY A 279 17.81 -12.45 -2.50
CA GLY A 279 18.06 -13.86 -2.24
C GLY A 279 18.87 -14.57 -3.34
N PHE A 280 18.79 -14.13 -4.59
CA PHE A 280 19.42 -14.81 -5.73
C PHE A 280 20.59 -14.04 -6.33
N VAL A 281 20.53 -12.70 -6.40
CA VAL A 281 21.54 -11.87 -7.07
C VAL A 281 22.60 -11.40 -6.07
N THR A 282 22.23 -10.94 -4.87
CA THR A 282 23.19 -10.46 -3.87
C THR A 282 24.25 -11.51 -3.49
N PRO A 283 23.89 -12.77 -3.13
CA PRO A 283 24.85 -13.81 -2.78
C PRO A 283 25.46 -14.53 -3.99
N SER A 284 25.12 -14.13 -5.22
CA SER A 284 25.67 -14.77 -6.41
C SER A 284 27.18 -14.47 -6.55
N GLY A 285 27.93 -15.40 -7.17
CA GLY A 285 29.34 -15.19 -7.53
C GLY A 285 29.56 -14.19 -8.68
N LEU A 286 28.54 -13.39 -9.04
CA LEU A 286 28.64 -12.40 -10.11
C LEU A 286 29.50 -11.21 -9.68
N PRO A 287 30.24 -10.60 -10.63
CA PRO A 287 30.97 -9.37 -10.34
C PRO A 287 30.01 -8.25 -9.94
N THR A 288 30.46 -7.33 -9.08
CA THR A 288 29.63 -6.26 -8.49
C THR A 288 28.89 -5.43 -9.55
N TRP A 289 29.56 -5.07 -10.66
CA TRP A 289 28.91 -4.31 -11.73
C TRP A 289 27.73 -5.05 -12.36
N ALA A 290 27.78 -6.39 -12.45
CA ALA A 290 26.70 -7.19 -13.02
C ALA A 290 25.50 -7.25 -12.07
N ARG A 291 25.76 -7.44 -10.76
CA ARG A 291 24.71 -7.39 -9.72
C ARG A 291 24.00 -6.04 -9.70
N ILE A 292 24.77 -4.94 -9.72
CA ILE A 292 24.23 -3.58 -9.80
C ILE A 292 23.45 -3.38 -11.11
N GLY A 293 23.96 -3.85 -12.24
CA GLY A 293 23.30 -3.75 -13.55
C GLY A 293 21.94 -4.45 -13.59
N ILE A 294 21.80 -5.60 -12.91
CA ILE A 294 20.51 -6.29 -12.75
C ILE A 294 19.54 -5.43 -11.94
N GLY A 295 19.98 -4.87 -10.81
CA GLY A 295 19.15 -3.97 -9.99
C GLY A 295 18.69 -2.72 -10.76
N ILE A 296 19.60 -2.07 -11.49
CA ILE A 296 19.27 -0.93 -12.37
C ILE A 296 18.24 -1.34 -13.43
N THR A 297 18.41 -2.51 -14.03
CA THR A 297 17.47 -3.01 -15.05
C THR A 297 16.08 -3.24 -14.44
N ALA A 298 15.99 -3.81 -13.23
CA ALA A 298 14.73 -4.01 -12.53
C ALA A 298 14.04 -2.67 -12.20
N GLU A 299 14.80 -1.69 -11.70
CA GLU A 299 14.29 -0.35 -11.41
C GLU A 299 13.81 0.36 -12.67
N LEU A 300 14.60 0.33 -13.76
CA LEU A 300 14.20 0.91 -15.04
C LEU A 300 12.96 0.22 -15.61
N ALA A 301 12.86 -1.11 -15.48
CA ALA A 301 11.67 -1.84 -15.89
C ALA A 301 10.43 -1.39 -15.09
N PHE A 302 10.56 -1.19 -13.78
CA PHE A 302 9.48 -0.66 -12.94
C PHE A 302 9.08 0.77 -13.35
N LEU A 303 10.05 1.66 -13.58
CA LEU A 303 9.77 3.02 -14.02
C LEU A 303 9.10 3.04 -15.41
N VAL A 304 9.61 2.29 -16.38
CA VAL A 304 8.99 2.14 -17.71
C VAL A 304 7.57 1.61 -17.57
N TYR A 305 7.37 0.59 -16.74
CA TYR A 305 6.06 0.03 -16.44
C TYR A 305 5.07 1.10 -15.90
N VAL A 306 5.47 1.90 -14.91
CA VAL A 306 4.64 2.97 -14.34
C VAL A 306 4.36 4.09 -15.37
N TYR A 307 5.38 4.58 -16.07
CA TYR A 307 5.22 5.72 -16.98
C TYR A 307 4.51 5.36 -18.28
N VAL A 308 4.76 4.17 -18.82
CA VAL A 308 4.14 3.72 -20.07
C VAL A 308 2.73 3.20 -19.82
N LEU A 309 2.55 2.20 -18.95
CA LEU A 309 1.22 1.64 -18.70
C LEU A 309 0.37 2.57 -17.84
N GLY A 310 0.94 3.10 -16.75
CA GLY A 310 0.21 4.02 -15.87
C GLY A 310 -0.14 5.34 -16.56
N GLY A 311 0.79 5.90 -17.34
CA GLY A 311 0.52 7.09 -18.13
C GLY A 311 -0.57 6.87 -19.18
N ARG A 312 -0.60 5.71 -19.86
CA ARG A 312 -1.67 5.34 -20.79
C ARG A 312 -3.01 5.16 -20.07
N ALA A 313 -3.03 4.45 -18.95
CA ALA A 313 -4.23 4.19 -18.17
C ALA A 313 -4.85 5.49 -17.61
N VAL A 314 -4.04 6.40 -17.08
CA VAL A 314 -4.53 7.71 -16.59
C VAL A 314 -5.10 8.56 -17.73
N ARG A 315 -4.47 8.56 -18.91
CA ARG A 315 -5.04 9.24 -20.10
C ARG A 315 -6.36 8.61 -20.57
N ALA A 316 -6.55 7.32 -20.33
CA ALA A 316 -7.81 6.62 -20.59
C ALA A 316 -8.85 6.81 -19.46
N GLY A 317 -8.57 7.64 -18.45
CA GLY A 317 -9.49 7.96 -17.34
C GLY A 317 -9.37 7.05 -16.12
N ALA A 318 -8.39 6.14 -16.07
CA ALA A 318 -8.21 5.27 -14.91
C ALA A 318 -7.75 6.08 -13.69
N THR A 319 -8.51 5.96 -12.59
CA THR A 319 -8.20 6.64 -11.32
C THR A 319 -7.44 5.75 -10.35
N GLY A 320 -7.05 4.53 -10.71
CA GLY A 320 -6.37 3.59 -9.80
C GLY A 320 -7.13 3.32 -8.49
N ASP A 321 -8.45 3.53 -8.49
CA ASP A 321 -9.39 3.09 -7.45
C ASP A 321 -10.01 1.77 -7.93
N VAL A 322 -10.61 1.03 -7.00
CA VAL A 322 -11.34 -0.21 -7.32
C VAL A 322 -12.43 0.11 -8.36
N ASP A 323 -12.75 -0.87 -9.22
CA ASP A 323 -13.69 -0.72 -10.34
C ASP A 323 -14.99 -0.04 -9.89
N LEU A 324 -15.61 0.74 -10.78
CA LEU A 324 -16.83 1.52 -10.50
C LEU A 324 -17.95 0.69 -9.86
N ILE A 325 -17.97 -0.62 -10.11
CA ILE A 325 -18.94 -1.60 -9.60
C ILE A 325 -18.69 -1.94 -8.13
N ASP A 326 -17.45 -1.85 -7.65
CA ASP A 326 -17.07 -2.15 -6.27
C ASP A 326 -17.06 -0.89 -5.38
N ARG A 327 -17.37 0.28 -5.95
CA ARG A 327 -17.56 1.54 -5.20
C ARG A 327 -18.93 1.51 -4.53
N GLU A 328 -18.99 1.89 -3.25
CA GLU A 328 -20.26 2.26 -2.63
C GLU A 328 -20.91 3.39 -3.45
N ALA A 329 -22.22 3.29 -3.68
CA ALA A 329 -22.97 4.32 -4.39
C ALA A 329 -22.71 5.68 -3.71
N THR A 330 -22.05 6.59 -4.43
CA THR A 330 -21.84 7.95 -3.94
C THR A 330 -23.17 8.69 -3.99
N VAL A 331 -23.65 9.15 -2.83
CA VAL A 331 -24.79 10.07 -2.75
C VAL A 331 -24.46 11.31 -3.61
N PRO A 332 -25.38 11.79 -4.48
CA PRO A 332 -25.13 12.96 -5.30
C PRO A 332 -24.76 14.14 -4.39
N THR A 333 -23.58 14.72 -4.58
CA THR A 333 -23.24 16.01 -3.98
C THR A 333 -23.88 17.09 -4.83
N ALA A 334 -24.72 17.93 -4.22
CA ALA A 334 -25.30 19.10 -4.89
C ALA A 334 -24.17 19.99 -5.45
N ALA A 335 -24.37 20.41 -6.71
CA ALA A 335 -23.47 21.30 -7.44
C ALA A 335 -23.49 22.72 -6.89
#